data_AF-A0A7V1ALN6-F1
#
_entry.id   AF-A0A7V1ALN6-F1
#
_cell.length_a   1.000
_cell.length_b   1.000
_cell.length_c   1.000
_cell.angle_alpha   90.00
_cell.angle_beta   90.00
_cell.angle_gamma   90.00
#
_symmetry.space_group_name_H-M   'P 1'
#
loop_
_entity.id
_entity.type
_entity.pdbx_description
1 polymer ?
#
loop_
_entity_poly.entity_id
_entity_poly.type
_entity_poly.pdbx_seq_one_letter_code
_entity_poly.pdbx_strand_id
1 'polypeptide(L)'
;MSVSGVHNKFIKDAIRENPYVPPSSITKSFQSFSLSDLKKSFYKEVNLYLDKSIYQYIISRELLNSGHFSWAAVTQYYANYYSISGLIRLHEHGFSKIGNKGIEIQNDSANKYKVRKISNNGLHRVVWDKFYSLFQNFDYKPHIFYFICVPLQSNNNYYESDRRNTINYGPGEGYNEIYYTQSKIQRLKKENQKDTYSINKFIRVNEWVDIDNVTQNRIRLLANVIHEVDKLSEFPIEVKERFNNRKKFISKFEAKVGIRNRIIGWLEGK
;
A
#
# COMPACT_ATOMS: atom_id res chain seq x y z
N MET A 1 -20.67 -22.50 -14.46
CA MET A 1 -20.51 -21.49 -15.52
C MET A 1 -19.16 -20.81 -15.34
N SER A 2 -18.17 -21.20 -16.15
CA SER A 2 -16.88 -20.52 -16.27
C SER A 2 -16.94 -19.63 -17.51
N VAL A 3 -16.41 -18.40 -17.41
CA VAL A 3 -16.19 -17.53 -18.58
C VAL A 3 -14.79 -16.93 -18.48
N SER A 4 -13.98 -17.23 -19.50
CA SER A 4 -12.61 -16.79 -19.80
C SER A 4 -11.46 -17.39 -18.95
N GLY A 5 -10.66 -18.23 -19.62
CA GLY A 5 -9.41 -18.79 -19.15
C GLY A 5 -8.26 -17.79 -19.15
N VAL A 6 -8.34 -16.75 -18.33
CA VAL A 6 -7.16 -16.03 -17.86
C VAL A 6 -6.96 -16.43 -16.41
N HIS A 7 -6.13 -17.45 -16.15
CA HIS A 7 -5.67 -17.71 -14.79
C HIS A 7 -5.19 -16.38 -14.20
N ASN A 8 -5.76 -15.99 -13.05
CA ASN A 8 -5.39 -14.78 -12.33
C ASN A 8 -3.97 -14.94 -11.75
N LYS A 9 -2.96 -14.96 -12.62
CA LYS A 9 -1.59 -15.32 -12.30
C LYS A 9 -0.88 -14.14 -11.63
N PHE A 10 -0.69 -14.25 -10.32
CA PHE A 10 0.11 -13.31 -9.54
C PHE A 10 1.59 -13.70 -9.60
N ILE A 11 2.47 -12.88 -9.03
CA ILE A 11 3.92 -13.12 -9.07
C ILE A 11 4.29 -14.50 -8.51
N LYS A 12 3.63 -14.91 -7.42
CA LYS A 12 3.85 -16.24 -6.81
C LYS A 12 3.48 -17.39 -7.77
N ASP A 13 2.41 -17.23 -8.53
CA ASP A 13 1.89 -18.24 -9.45
C ASP A 13 2.81 -18.29 -10.69
N ALA A 14 3.25 -17.11 -11.15
CA ALA A 14 4.28 -16.93 -12.16
C ALA A 14 5.58 -17.66 -11.88
N ILE A 15 6.05 -17.63 -10.64
CA ILE A 15 7.28 -18.32 -10.24
C ILE A 15 7.03 -19.80 -10.00
N ARG A 16 5.93 -20.16 -9.31
CA ARG A 16 5.61 -21.56 -9.00
C ARG A 16 5.46 -22.41 -10.26
N GLU A 17 4.91 -21.83 -11.32
CA GLU A 17 4.67 -22.50 -12.61
C GLU A 17 5.85 -22.39 -13.57
N ASN A 18 6.94 -21.69 -13.21
CA ASN A 18 8.10 -21.56 -14.07
C ASN A 18 9.00 -22.82 -13.97
N PRO A 19 9.17 -23.59 -15.06
CA PRO A 19 9.96 -24.81 -15.03
C PRO A 19 11.46 -24.56 -14.80
N TYR A 20 11.95 -23.35 -15.07
CA TYR A 20 13.37 -23.00 -14.93
C TYR A 20 13.75 -22.59 -13.51
N VAL A 21 12.78 -22.27 -12.65
CA VAL A 21 13.02 -21.94 -11.23
C VAL A 21 12.00 -22.63 -10.33
N PRO A 22 12.08 -23.96 -10.18
CA PRO A 22 11.15 -24.66 -9.32
C PRO A 22 11.28 -24.15 -7.87
N PRO A 23 10.18 -24.01 -7.11
CA PRO A 23 10.24 -23.51 -5.73
C PRO A 23 11.18 -24.28 -4.80
N SER A 24 11.46 -25.55 -5.11
CA SER A 24 12.43 -26.38 -4.39
C SER A 24 13.87 -25.88 -4.54
N SER A 25 14.25 -25.32 -5.70
CA SER A 25 15.62 -24.88 -6.00
C SER A 25 15.95 -23.46 -5.53
N ILE A 26 14.96 -22.67 -5.10
CA ILE A 26 15.19 -21.29 -4.64
C ILE A 26 16.03 -21.29 -3.34
N THR A 27 17.26 -20.78 -3.46
CA THR A 27 18.25 -20.68 -2.35
C THR A 27 18.35 -19.26 -1.79
N LYS A 28 19.22 -19.03 -0.80
CA LYS A 28 19.48 -17.68 -0.24
C LYS A 28 20.20 -16.75 -1.23
N SER A 29 20.85 -17.30 -2.24
CA SER A 29 21.54 -16.55 -3.30
C SER A 29 20.56 -16.22 -4.43
N PHE A 30 20.80 -15.10 -5.13
CA PHE A 30 20.00 -14.73 -6.28
C PHE A 30 20.19 -15.73 -7.43
N GLN A 31 19.07 -16.17 -7.99
CA GLN A 31 19.01 -17.02 -9.17
C GLN A 31 18.27 -16.28 -10.27
N SER A 32 18.92 -16.14 -11.41
CA SER A 32 18.36 -15.42 -12.56
C SER A 32 17.43 -16.31 -13.37
N PHE A 33 16.38 -15.71 -13.92
CA PHE A 33 15.43 -16.35 -14.83
C PHE A 33 14.77 -15.32 -15.74
N SER A 34 14.24 -15.79 -16.86
CA SER A 34 13.49 -14.95 -17.79
C SER A 34 12.02 -15.31 -17.76
N LEU A 35 11.16 -14.29 -17.69
CA LEU A 35 9.72 -14.49 -17.78
C LEU A 35 9.04 -13.23 -18.35
N SER A 36 8.67 -13.30 -19.63
CA SER A 36 8.11 -12.17 -20.39
C SER A 36 6.85 -11.57 -19.77
N ASP A 37 6.00 -12.41 -19.17
CA ASP A 37 4.72 -11.96 -18.60
C ASP A 37 4.81 -11.52 -17.13
N LEU A 38 5.98 -11.61 -16.48
CA LEU A 38 6.08 -11.28 -15.05
C LEU A 38 5.77 -9.80 -14.78
N LYS A 39 6.13 -8.91 -15.71
CA LYS A 39 5.78 -7.49 -15.65
C LYS A 39 4.26 -7.26 -15.59
N LYS A 40 3.47 -8.05 -16.32
CA LYS A 40 2.00 -7.99 -16.26
C LYS A 40 1.49 -8.42 -14.88
N SER A 41 2.09 -9.46 -14.29
CA SER A 41 1.77 -9.87 -12.92
C SER A 41 2.14 -8.80 -11.88
N PHE A 42 3.28 -8.12 -12.03
CA PHE A 42 3.63 -6.94 -11.21
C PHE A 42 2.55 -5.86 -11.30
N TYR A 43 2.22 -5.42 -12.52
CA TYR A 43 1.24 -4.35 -12.71
C TYR A 43 -0.18 -4.71 -12.23
N LYS A 44 -0.54 -5.99 -12.33
CA LYS A 44 -1.78 -6.51 -11.76
C LYS A 44 -1.78 -6.43 -10.24
N GLU A 45 -0.69 -6.85 -9.59
CA GLU A 45 -0.55 -6.72 -8.13
C GLU A 45 -0.57 -5.26 -7.68
N VAL A 46 0.06 -4.36 -8.44
CA VAL A 46 0.03 -2.90 -8.20
C VAL A 46 -1.42 -2.40 -8.10
N ASN A 47 -2.28 -2.78 -9.04
CA ASN A 47 -3.68 -2.39 -9.03
C ASN A 47 -4.44 -2.98 -7.83
N LEU A 48 -4.20 -4.25 -7.50
CA LEU A 48 -4.79 -4.88 -6.32
C LEU A 48 -4.34 -4.21 -5.01
N TYR A 49 -3.07 -3.79 -4.93
CA TYR A 49 -2.54 -3.07 -3.78
C TYR A 49 -3.16 -1.67 -3.65
N LEU A 50 -3.39 -0.97 -4.77
CA LEU A 50 -4.12 0.30 -4.74
C LEU A 50 -5.55 0.10 -4.20
N ASP A 51 -6.28 -0.90 -4.70
CA ASP A 51 -7.65 -1.19 -4.26
C ASP A 51 -7.71 -1.48 -2.75
N LYS A 52 -6.79 -2.34 -2.27
CA LYS A 52 -6.67 -2.66 -0.85
C LYS A 52 -6.29 -1.43 -0.02
N SER A 53 -5.40 -0.59 -0.54
CA SER A 53 -4.96 0.61 0.17
C SER A 53 -6.10 1.62 0.33
N ILE A 54 -6.86 1.88 -0.74
CA ILE A 54 -8.05 2.74 -0.70
C ILE A 54 -9.10 2.16 0.24
N TYR A 55 -9.38 0.86 0.15
CA TYR A 55 -10.32 0.19 1.05
C TYR A 55 -9.94 0.38 2.52
N GLN A 56 -8.70 0.04 2.88
CA GLN A 56 -8.23 0.17 4.26
C GLN A 56 -8.24 1.63 4.71
N TYR A 57 -7.92 2.58 3.84
CA TYR A 57 -8.01 3.99 4.20
C TYR A 57 -9.45 4.41 4.54
N ILE A 58 -10.43 4.03 3.71
CA ILE A 58 -11.85 4.32 3.97
C ILE A 58 -12.31 3.66 5.29
N ILE A 59 -12.05 2.37 5.47
CA ILE A 59 -12.43 1.64 6.70
C ILE A 59 -11.76 2.23 7.94
N SER A 60 -10.50 2.64 7.86
CA SER A 60 -9.81 3.32 8.96
C SER A 60 -10.58 4.56 9.40
N ARG A 61 -11.07 5.37 8.44
CA ARG A 61 -11.85 6.57 8.77
C ARG A 61 -13.21 6.23 9.37
N GLU A 62 -13.87 5.18 8.90
CA GLU A 62 -15.11 4.69 9.51
C GLU A 62 -14.90 4.23 10.96
N LEU A 63 -13.83 3.49 11.23
CA LEU A 63 -13.45 3.06 12.58
C LEU A 63 -13.18 4.25 13.50
N LEU A 64 -12.45 5.28 13.03
CA LEU A 64 -12.26 6.54 13.77
C LEU A 64 -13.61 7.21 14.08
N ASN A 65 -14.52 7.25 13.11
CA ASN A 65 -15.85 7.84 13.30
C ASN A 65 -16.69 7.07 14.31
N SER A 66 -16.47 5.76 14.45
CA SER A 66 -17.16 4.91 15.44
C SER A 66 -16.47 4.88 16.80
N GLY A 67 -15.26 5.46 16.94
CA GLY A 67 -14.50 5.48 18.19
C GLY A 67 -13.59 4.28 18.41
N HIS A 68 -13.38 3.44 17.38
CA HIS A 68 -12.47 2.29 17.41
C HIS A 68 -11.05 2.73 17.02
N PHE A 69 -10.42 3.54 17.87
CA PHE A 69 -9.16 4.22 17.54
C PHE A 69 -7.99 3.26 17.29
N SER A 70 -7.91 2.17 18.07
CA SER A 70 -6.82 1.20 17.94
C SER A 70 -6.93 0.41 16.64
N TRP A 71 -8.14 -0.04 16.32
CA TRP A 71 -8.41 -0.71 15.05
C TRP A 71 -8.23 0.23 13.85
N ALA A 72 -8.61 1.49 13.98
CA ALA A 72 -8.33 2.49 12.96
C ALA A 72 -6.82 2.63 12.68
N ALA A 73 -5.99 2.73 13.73
CA ALA A 73 -4.53 2.83 13.58
C ALA A 73 -3.94 1.62 12.83
N VAL A 74 -4.34 0.40 13.21
CA VAL A 74 -3.90 -0.84 12.57
C VAL A 74 -4.38 -0.89 11.11
N THR A 75 -5.59 -0.41 10.84
CA THR A 75 -6.17 -0.41 9.49
C THR A 75 -5.47 0.62 8.59
N GLN A 76 -5.17 1.82 9.11
CA GLN A 76 -4.36 2.84 8.45
C GLN A 76 -2.94 2.35 8.15
N TYR A 77 -2.33 1.60 9.07
CA TYR A 77 -1.06 0.93 8.81
C TYR A 77 -1.12 0.06 7.55
N TYR A 78 -2.17 -0.76 7.40
CA TYR A 78 -2.32 -1.59 6.20
C TYR A 78 -2.60 -0.78 4.93
N ALA A 79 -3.29 0.36 5.03
CA ALA A 79 -3.42 1.28 3.91
C ALA A 79 -2.04 1.73 3.41
N ASN A 80 -1.17 2.19 4.31
CA ASN A 80 0.22 2.53 3.99
C ASN A 80 0.99 1.32 3.44
N TYR A 81 0.96 0.18 4.13
CA TYR A 81 1.69 -1.03 3.73
C TYR A 81 1.33 -1.50 2.31
N TYR A 82 0.05 -1.44 1.94
CA TYR A 82 -0.37 -1.77 0.59
C TYR A 82 0.07 -0.70 -0.42
N SER A 83 -0.04 0.59 -0.09
CA SER A 83 0.42 1.66 -0.99
C SER A 83 1.92 1.55 -1.32
N ILE A 84 2.78 1.38 -0.30
CA ILE A 84 4.22 1.21 -0.50
C ILE A 84 4.54 -0.09 -1.22
N SER A 85 3.77 -1.17 -0.96
CA SER A 85 3.93 -2.42 -1.69
C SER A 85 3.67 -2.19 -3.18
N GLY A 86 2.57 -1.54 -3.54
CA GLY A 86 2.28 -1.15 -4.92
C GLY A 86 3.40 -0.32 -5.55
N LEU A 87 3.89 0.69 -4.84
CA LEU A 87 5.01 1.52 -5.31
C LEU A 87 6.29 0.71 -5.55
N ILE A 88 6.66 -0.21 -4.64
CA ILE A 88 7.80 -1.13 -4.84
C ILE A 88 7.58 -2.02 -6.08
N ARG A 89 6.35 -2.50 -6.33
CA ARG A 89 6.06 -3.38 -7.48
C ARG A 89 6.11 -2.63 -8.81
N LEU A 90 5.88 -1.32 -8.82
CA LEU A 90 6.12 -0.48 -10.00
C LEU A 90 7.61 -0.42 -10.39
N HIS A 91 8.51 -0.58 -9.43
CA HIS A 91 9.95 -0.79 -9.67
C HIS A 91 10.32 -2.27 -9.91
N GLU A 92 9.33 -3.13 -10.19
CA GLU A 92 9.52 -4.56 -10.47
C GLU A 92 10.29 -5.30 -9.37
N HIS A 93 10.06 -4.86 -8.13
CA HIS A 93 10.48 -5.52 -6.90
C HIS A 93 9.28 -6.16 -6.20
N GLY A 94 9.43 -7.41 -5.78
CA GLY A 94 8.35 -8.22 -5.23
C GLY A 94 8.80 -9.01 -4.02
N PHE A 95 7.98 -9.02 -2.98
CA PHE A 95 8.13 -9.92 -1.86
C PHE A 95 6.88 -10.78 -1.77
N SER A 96 7.05 -12.10 -1.71
CA SER A 96 5.95 -13.05 -1.72
C SER A 96 6.26 -14.30 -0.89
N LYS A 97 5.30 -15.21 -0.82
CA LYS A 97 5.47 -16.53 -0.19
C LYS A 97 5.07 -17.62 -1.16
N ILE A 98 5.92 -18.65 -1.27
CA ILE A 98 5.60 -19.90 -1.95
C ILE A 98 5.73 -21.03 -0.91
N GLY A 99 4.59 -21.59 -0.52
CA GLY A 99 4.50 -22.46 0.67
C GLY A 99 4.99 -21.72 1.92
N ASN A 100 5.92 -22.34 2.66
CA ASN A 100 6.53 -21.73 3.85
C ASN A 100 7.77 -20.87 3.55
N LYS A 101 8.14 -20.69 2.27
CA LYS A 101 9.33 -19.91 1.88
C LYS A 101 8.94 -18.49 1.52
N GLY A 102 9.50 -17.51 2.23
CA GLY A 102 9.52 -16.12 1.80
C GLY A 102 10.48 -15.97 0.64
N ILE A 103 10.08 -15.21 -0.37
CA ILE A 103 10.89 -14.94 -1.55
C ILE A 103 10.93 -13.44 -1.85
N GLU A 104 12.08 -13.00 -2.34
CA GLU A 104 12.30 -11.70 -2.93
C GLU A 104 12.58 -11.88 -4.42
N ILE A 105 11.96 -11.03 -5.22
CA ILE A 105 12.08 -11.01 -6.68
C ILE A 105 12.39 -9.59 -7.12
N GLN A 106 13.27 -9.46 -8.09
CA GLN A 106 13.73 -8.18 -8.59
C GLN A 106 13.96 -8.28 -10.11
N ASN A 107 13.61 -7.24 -10.86
CA ASN A 107 14.13 -7.06 -12.21
C ASN A 107 15.63 -6.71 -12.20
N ASP A 108 16.40 -7.42 -13.00
CA ASP A 108 17.83 -7.19 -13.19
C ASP A 108 18.11 -6.39 -14.46
N SER A 109 17.53 -6.81 -15.58
CA SER A 109 17.55 -6.09 -16.87
C SER A 109 16.49 -6.67 -17.81
N ALA A 110 15.80 -5.85 -18.61
CA ALA A 110 14.95 -6.25 -19.75
C ALA A 110 14.37 -7.70 -19.72
N ASN A 111 13.30 -7.92 -18.94
CA ASN A 111 12.62 -9.22 -18.74
C ASN A 111 13.46 -10.35 -18.09
N LYS A 112 14.68 -10.05 -17.65
CA LYS A 112 15.49 -10.90 -16.77
C LYS A 112 15.23 -10.49 -15.33
N TYR A 113 14.85 -11.46 -14.54
CA TYR A 113 14.54 -11.32 -13.13
C TYR A 113 15.49 -12.19 -12.32
N LYS A 114 15.64 -11.85 -11.06
CA LYS A 114 16.32 -12.67 -10.08
C LYS A 114 15.41 -12.93 -8.89
N VAL A 115 15.48 -14.14 -8.36
CA VAL A 115 14.73 -14.56 -7.16
C VAL A 115 15.69 -15.13 -6.13
N ARG A 116 15.42 -14.84 -4.85
CA ARG A 116 16.08 -15.48 -3.71
C ARG A 116 15.11 -15.77 -2.59
N LYS A 117 15.45 -16.73 -1.76
CA LYS A 117 14.79 -17.02 -0.49
C LYS A 117 15.19 -15.97 0.54
N ILE A 118 14.20 -15.43 1.24
CA ILE A 118 14.39 -14.54 2.39
C ILE A 118 13.82 -15.16 3.66
N SER A 119 14.24 -14.64 4.81
CA SER A 119 13.59 -14.97 6.08
C SER A 119 12.16 -14.46 6.08
N ASN A 120 11.23 -15.24 6.66
CA ASN A 120 9.86 -14.78 6.87
C ASN A 120 9.74 -13.79 8.03
N ASN A 121 10.70 -13.81 8.95
CA ASN A 121 10.70 -12.94 10.12
C ASN A 121 11.01 -11.51 9.67
N GLY A 122 10.12 -10.57 10.03
CA GLY A 122 10.31 -9.16 9.72
C GLY A 122 10.01 -8.77 8.27
N LEU A 123 9.22 -9.55 7.52
CA LEU A 123 8.85 -9.22 6.14
C LEU A 123 8.31 -7.79 5.98
N HIS A 124 7.53 -7.31 6.96
CA HIS A 124 7.04 -5.94 6.94
C HIS A 124 8.19 -4.92 6.96
N ARG A 125 9.19 -5.11 7.83
CA ARG A 125 10.38 -4.25 7.89
C ARG A 125 11.18 -4.31 6.59
N VAL A 126 11.35 -5.50 6.01
CA VAL A 126 12.00 -5.65 4.69
C VAL A 126 11.29 -4.84 3.59
N VAL A 127 9.95 -4.84 3.59
CA VAL A 127 9.16 -4.03 2.65
C VAL A 127 9.38 -2.53 2.90
N TRP A 128 9.39 -2.09 4.17
CA TRP A 128 9.68 -0.70 4.52
C TRP A 128 11.09 -0.28 4.11
N ASP A 129 12.12 -1.07 4.45
CA ASP A 129 13.50 -0.83 4.04
C ASP A 129 13.62 -0.67 2.53
N LYS A 130 12.94 -1.55 1.79
CA LYS A 130 12.96 -1.49 0.33
C LYS A 130 12.27 -0.23 -0.19
N PHE A 131 11.12 0.13 0.37
CA PHE A 131 10.43 1.37 0.03
C PHE A 131 11.37 2.57 0.22
N TYR A 132 11.94 2.74 1.42
CA TYR A 132 12.84 3.86 1.68
C TYR A 132 14.07 3.85 0.76
N SER A 133 14.68 2.69 0.50
CA SER A 133 15.84 2.61 -0.40
C SER A 133 15.53 3.02 -1.85
N LEU A 134 14.33 2.71 -2.36
CA LEU A 134 13.93 3.07 -3.72
C LEU A 134 13.52 4.54 -3.81
N PHE A 135 12.89 5.03 -2.74
CA PHE A 135 12.28 6.33 -2.78
C PHE A 135 13.23 7.42 -2.30
N GLN A 136 14.24 7.17 -1.46
CA GLN A 136 15.15 8.18 -0.87
C GLN A 136 15.68 9.25 -1.86
N ASN A 137 15.89 8.91 -3.14
CA ASN A 137 16.34 9.81 -4.20
C ASN A 137 15.34 9.91 -5.39
N PHE A 138 14.05 9.74 -5.15
CA PHE A 138 13.04 9.69 -6.20
C PHE A 138 12.67 11.11 -6.69
N ASP A 139 13.07 11.43 -7.92
CA ASP A 139 12.92 12.76 -8.52
C ASP A 139 11.53 12.99 -9.15
N TYR A 140 10.47 12.73 -8.39
CA TYR A 140 9.09 13.03 -8.79
C TYR A 140 8.48 14.07 -7.86
N LYS A 141 8.42 15.34 -8.31
CA LYS A 141 7.83 16.48 -7.60
C LYS A 141 8.42 16.68 -6.17
N PRO A 142 9.62 17.28 -6.05
CA PRO A 142 10.47 17.23 -4.85
C PRO A 142 9.84 17.70 -3.52
N HIS A 143 8.81 18.56 -3.55
CA HIS A 143 8.12 19.02 -2.32
C HIS A 143 7.12 18.00 -1.75
N ILE A 144 6.55 17.12 -2.57
CA ILE A 144 5.60 16.07 -2.11
C ILE A 144 6.39 14.93 -1.43
N PHE A 145 7.64 14.75 -1.85
CA PHE A 145 8.49 13.62 -1.53
C PHE A 145 8.85 13.48 -0.04
N TYR A 146 9.17 14.60 0.64
CA TYR A 146 9.46 14.61 2.07
C TYR A 146 8.32 13.95 2.89
N PHE A 147 7.08 14.23 2.48
CA PHE A 147 5.87 13.77 3.16
C PHE A 147 5.42 12.36 2.78
N ILE A 148 5.93 11.82 1.67
CA ILE A 148 5.70 10.42 1.26
C ILE A 148 6.57 9.47 2.08
N CYS A 149 7.74 9.93 2.51
CA CYS A 149 8.72 9.08 3.16
C CYS A 149 8.40 8.89 4.63
N VAL A 150 8.43 9.93 5.45
CA VAL A 150 8.50 9.75 6.91
C VAL A 150 7.40 10.56 7.60
N PRO A 151 6.70 10.02 8.60
CA PRO A 151 5.94 10.84 9.54
C PRO A 151 6.91 11.84 10.19
N LEU A 152 6.64 13.16 10.06
CA LEU A 152 7.52 14.26 10.48
C LEU A 152 8.13 14.15 11.89
N GLN A 153 7.54 13.34 12.75
CA GLN A 153 7.92 13.21 14.15
C GLN A 153 8.86 12.03 14.45
N SER A 154 9.20 11.19 13.47
CA SER A 154 10.03 10.01 13.72
C SER A 154 11.24 9.97 12.81
N ASN A 155 12.45 10.07 13.36
CA ASN A 155 13.69 9.63 12.68
C ASN A 155 13.76 8.07 12.59
N ASN A 156 12.62 7.39 12.62
CA ASN A 156 12.49 5.94 12.63
C ASN A 156 11.71 5.48 11.39
N ASN A 157 12.41 4.86 10.44
CA ASN A 157 11.81 4.28 9.23
C ASN A 157 10.80 3.16 9.54
N TYR A 158 10.80 2.61 10.76
CA TYR A 158 9.87 1.56 11.18
C TYR A 158 8.70 2.07 12.02
N TYR A 159 8.54 3.38 12.15
CA TYR A 159 7.55 3.99 13.04
C TYR A 159 6.15 3.38 12.89
N GLU A 160 5.59 3.32 11.67
CA GLU A 160 4.25 2.77 11.48
C GLU A 160 4.18 1.27 11.81
N SER A 161 5.25 0.51 11.56
CA SER A 161 5.32 -0.92 11.91
C SER A 161 5.41 -1.12 13.42
N ASP A 162 6.19 -0.31 14.10
CA ASP A 162 6.38 -0.39 15.55
C ASP A 162 5.09 0.03 16.26
N ARG A 163 4.47 1.14 15.85
CA ARG A 163 3.15 1.58 16.33
C ARG A 163 2.09 0.48 16.21
N ARG A 164 2.01 -0.17 15.04
CA ARG A 164 1.08 -1.30 14.81
C ARG A 164 1.40 -2.49 15.72
N ASN A 165 2.66 -2.78 15.99
CA ASN A 165 3.05 -3.89 16.86
C ASN A 165 2.75 -3.59 18.32
N THR A 166 3.01 -2.35 18.77
CA THR A 166 2.64 -1.88 20.11
C THR A 166 1.15 -2.04 20.35
N ILE A 167 0.30 -1.57 19.42
CA ILE A 167 -1.17 -1.69 19.54
C ILE A 167 -1.64 -3.15 19.55
N ASN A 168 -1.00 -4.04 18.79
CA ASN A 168 -1.47 -5.43 18.66
C ASN A 168 -0.94 -6.38 19.74
N TYR A 169 0.26 -6.11 20.28
CA TYR A 169 0.98 -7.09 21.10
C TYR A 169 1.51 -6.53 22.41
N GLY A 170 1.53 -5.20 22.60
CA GLY A 170 1.97 -4.60 23.86
C GLY A 170 0.92 -4.81 24.94
N PRO A 171 1.23 -5.51 26.04
CA PRO A 171 0.29 -5.63 27.15
C PRO A 171 -0.04 -4.25 27.74
N GLY A 172 -1.32 -3.89 27.80
CA GLY A 172 -1.75 -2.55 28.24
C GLY A 172 -1.53 -1.44 27.23
N GLU A 173 -1.04 -1.76 26.03
CA GLU A 173 -0.84 -0.83 24.92
C GLU A 173 -1.90 -1.07 23.84
N GLY A 174 -2.52 -0.01 23.35
CA GLY A 174 -3.69 -0.12 22.48
C GLY A 174 -4.97 -0.47 23.24
N TYR A 175 -6.10 -0.41 22.53
CA TYR A 175 -7.46 -0.54 23.07
C TYR A 175 -7.79 0.44 24.21
N ASN A 176 -7.02 1.52 24.37
CA ASN A 176 -7.22 2.53 25.41
C ASN A 176 -8.64 3.13 25.38
N GLU A 177 -9.32 3.06 24.24
CA GLU A 177 -10.74 3.42 24.09
C GLU A 177 -11.68 2.74 25.08
N ILE A 178 -11.37 1.52 25.58
CA ILE A 178 -12.24 0.82 26.54
C ILE A 178 -12.29 1.52 27.90
N TYR A 179 -11.29 2.34 28.21
CA TYR A 179 -11.19 3.09 29.46
C TYR A 179 -11.63 4.56 29.28
N TYR A 180 -12.07 4.97 28.09
CA TYR A 180 -12.44 6.35 27.82
C TYR A 180 -13.89 6.61 28.21
N THR A 181 -14.13 7.78 28.81
CA THR A 181 -15.48 8.29 29.01
C THR A 181 -16.13 8.61 27.66
N GLN A 182 -17.46 8.58 27.61
CA GLN A 182 -18.20 8.96 26.41
C GLN A 182 -17.85 10.38 25.94
N SER A 183 -17.64 11.32 26.87
CA SER A 183 -17.22 12.69 26.53
C SER A 183 -15.85 12.73 25.86
N LYS A 184 -14.88 11.92 26.34
CA LYS A 184 -13.56 11.81 25.72
C LYS A 184 -13.64 11.17 24.34
N ILE A 185 -14.44 10.12 24.15
CA ILE A 185 -14.68 9.48 22.84
C ILE A 185 -15.25 10.50 21.85
N GLN A 186 -16.27 11.27 22.23
CA GLN A 186 -16.87 12.27 21.36
C GLN A 186 -15.90 13.41 21.00
N ARG A 187 -15.05 13.84 21.95
CA ARG A 187 -14.00 14.82 21.70
C ARG A 187 -12.99 14.29 20.67
N LEU A 188 -12.45 13.09 20.90
CA LEU A 188 -11.47 12.46 19.99
C LEU A 188 -12.07 12.20 18.59
N LYS A 189 -13.34 11.80 18.51
CA LYS A 189 -14.06 11.68 17.24
C LYS A 189 -14.09 13.01 16.50
N LYS A 190 -14.47 14.11 17.16
CA LYS A 190 -14.50 15.45 16.53
C LYS A 190 -13.12 15.91 16.08
N GLU A 191 -12.07 15.60 16.83
CA GLU A 191 -10.69 15.94 16.48
C GLU A 191 -10.21 15.18 15.24
N ASN A 192 -10.46 13.87 15.17
CA ASN A 192 -10.01 12.99 14.09
C ASN A 192 -10.96 12.92 12.87
N GLN A 193 -12.17 13.44 12.98
CA GLN A 193 -13.13 13.53 11.87
C GLN A 193 -12.77 14.60 10.85
N LYS A 194 -11.97 15.58 11.25
CA LYS A 194 -11.55 16.66 10.37
C LYS A 194 -10.74 16.07 9.24
N ASP A 195 -11.08 16.48 8.04
CA ASP A 195 -10.30 16.12 6.90
C ASP A 195 -8.97 16.86 6.93
N THR A 196 -7.88 16.12 7.10
CA THR A 196 -6.58 16.71 7.40
C THR A 196 -5.75 16.99 6.17
N TYR A 197 -6.27 16.63 4.98
CA TYR A 197 -5.55 16.72 3.71
C TYR A 197 -5.08 18.15 3.46
N SER A 198 -3.75 18.31 3.45
CA SER A 198 -3.14 19.54 3.02
C SER A 198 -1.92 19.27 2.16
N ILE A 199 -1.96 19.77 0.92
CA ILE A 199 -0.81 19.72 0.02
C ILE A 199 0.28 20.72 0.44
N ASN A 200 -0.08 21.77 1.19
CA ASN A 200 0.78 22.91 1.54
C ASN A 200 0.95 23.12 3.06
N LYS A 201 0.38 22.26 3.92
CA LYS A 201 0.48 22.43 5.37
C LYS A 201 0.87 21.13 6.05
N PHE A 202 2.12 21.08 6.46
CA PHE A 202 2.57 20.23 7.56
C PHE A 202 2.96 21.14 8.71
N ILE A 203 1.94 21.66 9.38
CA ILE A 203 2.11 22.52 10.53
C ILE A 203 1.06 22.10 11.55
N ARG A 204 1.30 20.98 12.24
CA ARG A 204 0.77 20.69 13.59
C ARG A 204 1.32 19.35 14.11
N VAL A 205 1.72 19.37 15.37
CA VAL A 205 2.37 18.31 16.15
C VAL A 205 1.38 17.18 16.53
N ASN A 206 0.49 16.76 15.62
CA ASN A 206 -0.49 15.69 15.90
C ASN A 206 -0.18 14.47 15.03
N GLU A 207 0.33 13.43 15.66
CA GLU A 207 0.69 12.14 15.07
C GLU A 207 -0.39 11.59 14.12
N TRP A 208 -1.67 11.69 14.47
CA TRP A 208 -2.75 11.19 13.63
C TRP A 208 -2.92 11.98 12.34
N VAL A 209 -2.79 13.31 12.42
CA VAL A 209 -2.86 14.22 11.27
C VAL A 209 -1.69 13.96 10.33
N ASP A 210 -0.50 13.73 10.88
CA ASP A 210 0.70 13.46 10.11
C ASP A 210 0.59 12.13 9.37
N ILE A 211 0.21 11.04 10.07
CA ILE A 211 0.03 9.72 9.43
C ILE A 211 -1.10 9.76 8.40
N ASP A 212 -2.22 10.43 8.68
CA ASP A 212 -3.33 10.58 7.72
C ASP A 212 -2.89 11.28 6.44
N ASN A 213 -2.12 12.37 6.56
CA ASN A 213 -1.55 13.05 5.39
C ASN A 213 -0.54 12.17 4.63
N VAL A 214 0.34 11.47 5.32
CA VAL A 214 1.30 10.53 4.70
C VAL A 214 0.55 9.43 3.93
N THR A 215 -0.48 8.83 4.53
CA THR A 215 -1.31 7.80 3.88
C THR A 215 -1.98 8.32 2.62
N GLN A 216 -2.61 9.48 2.69
CA GLN A 216 -3.27 10.09 1.53
C GLN A 216 -2.28 10.39 0.40
N ASN A 217 -1.09 10.93 0.73
CA ASN A 217 -0.08 11.24 -0.27
C ASN A 217 0.53 9.98 -0.92
N ARG A 218 0.77 8.91 -0.16
CA ARG A 218 1.24 7.62 -0.71
C ARG A 218 0.20 6.97 -1.63
N ILE A 219 -1.08 6.99 -1.24
CA ILE A 219 -2.18 6.50 -2.07
C ILE A 219 -2.28 7.33 -3.36
N ARG A 220 -2.25 8.65 -3.24
CA ARG A 220 -2.29 9.56 -4.40
C ARG A 220 -1.12 9.35 -5.33
N LEU A 221 0.10 9.20 -4.81
CA LEU A 221 1.28 8.92 -5.63
C LEU A 221 1.08 7.62 -6.42
N LEU A 222 0.70 6.53 -5.74
CA LEU A 222 0.45 5.24 -6.39
C LEU A 222 -0.63 5.35 -7.47
N ALA A 223 -1.75 6.02 -7.17
CA ALA A 223 -2.84 6.27 -8.11
C ALA A 223 -2.38 7.07 -9.34
N ASN A 224 -1.61 8.14 -9.12
CA ASN A 224 -1.12 9.00 -10.19
C ASN A 224 -0.13 8.26 -11.09
N VAL A 225 0.78 7.44 -10.54
CA VAL A 225 1.70 6.64 -11.36
C VAL A 225 0.93 5.60 -12.17
N ILE A 226 -0.07 4.93 -11.58
CA ILE A 226 -0.96 3.99 -12.30
C ILE A 226 -1.69 4.72 -13.43
N HIS A 227 -2.21 5.93 -13.19
CA HIS A 227 -2.87 6.75 -14.21
C HIS A 227 -1.94 7.09 -15.38
N GLU A 228 -0.70 7.49 -15.11
CA GLU A 228 0.28 7.76 -16.18
C GLU A 228 0.64 6.50 -16.98
N VAL A 229 0.77 5.33 -16.31
CA VAL A 229 0.97 4.05 -17.00
C VAL A 229 -0.25 3.69 -17.85
N ASP A 230 -1.45 3.89 -17.32
CA ASP A 230 -2.71 3.57 -17.98
C ASP A 230 -2.98 4.43 -19.22
N LYS A 231 -2.51 5.69 -19.26
CA LYS A 231 -2.56 6.53 -20.47
C LYS A 231 -1.76 5.95 -21.63
N LEU A 232 -0.72 5.18 -21.34
CA LEU A 232 0.15 4.56 -22.33
C LEU A 232 -0.27 3.12 -22.65
N SER A 233 -1.36 2.63 -22.05
CA SER A 233 -1.82 1.26 -22.22
C SER A 233 -2.39 1.01 -23.62
N GLU A 234 -2.01 -0.10 -24.22
CA GLU A 234 -2.61 -0.63 -25.46
C GLU A 234 -4.04 -1.18 -25.24
N PHE A 235 -4.49 -1.27 -23.97
CA PHE A 235 -5.75 -1.86 -23.54
C PHE A 235 -6.69 -0.81 -22.87
N PRO A 236 -7.21 0.18 -23.61
CA PRO A 236 -7.94 1.31 -23.05
C PRO A 236 -9.33 0.93 -22.48
N ILE A 237 -9.96 -0.13 -23.00
CA ILE A 237 -11.27 -0.60 -22.53
C ILE A 237 -11.14 -1.17 -21.12
N GLU A 238 -10.16 -2.04 -20.89
CA GLU A 238 -9.87 -2.69 -19.62
C GLU A 238 -9.44 -1.67 -18.55
N VAL A 239 -8.68 -0.65 -18.95
CA VAL A 239 -8.35 0.50 -18.10
C VAL A 239 -9.62 1.22 -17.66
N LYS A 240 -10.52 1.56 -18.60
CA LYS A 240 -11.77 2.25 -18.32
C LYS A 240 -12.69 1.43 -17.41
N GLU A 241 -12.81 0.13 -17.65
CA GLU A 241 -13.59 -0.79 -16.81
C GLU A 241 -13.04 -0.86 -15.39
N ARG A 242 -11.73 -1.05 -15.23
CA ARG A 242 -11.07 -1.08 -13.91
C ARG A 242 -11.30 0.22 -13.14
N PHE A 243 -11.14 1.36 -13.80
CA PHE A 243 -11.41 2.67 -13.23
C PHE A 243 -12.88 2.84 -12.80
N ASN A 244 -13.83 2.44 -13.64
CA ASN A 244 -15.26 2.50 -13.32
C ASN A 244 -15.63 1.58 -12.15
N ASN A 245 -15.07 0.38 -12.09
CA ASN A 245 -15.26 -0.55 -10.99
C ASN A 245 -14.73 0.04 -9.68
N ARG A 246 -13.55 0.68 -9.73
CA ARG A 246 -12.98 1.38 -8.57
C ARG A 246 -13.85 2.56 -8.12
N LYS A 247 -14.42 3.34 -9.05
CA LYS A 247 -15.40 4.41 -8.74
C LYS A 247 -16.64 3.89 -8.03
N LYS A 248 -17.24 2.80 -8.53
CA LYS A 248 -18.38 2.13 -7.90
C LYS A 248 -18.03 1.63 -6.50
N PHE A 249 -16.87 0.99 -6.36
CA PHE A 249 -16.33 0.51 -5.10
C PHE A 249 -16.15 1.64 -4.08
N ILE A 250 -15.48 2.75 -4.42
CA ILE A 250 -15.31 3.91 -3.52
C ILE A 250 -16.68 4.47 -3.13
N SER A 251 -17.60 4.59 -4.09
CA SER A 251 -18.93 5.13 -3.82
C SER A 251 -19.77 4.26 -2.89
N LYS A 252 -19.50 2.95 -2.87
CA LYS A 252 -20.15 1.99 -1.96
C LYS A 252 -19.66 2.14 -0.52
N PHE A 253 -18.37 2.45 -0.30
CA PHE A 253 -17.76 2.44 1.03
C PHE A 253 -17.50 3.83 1.61
N GLU A 254 -17.42 4.90 0.80
CA GLU A 254 -17.21 6.27 1.31
C GLU A 254 -18.46 7.12 1.09
N ALA A 255 -19.18 7.38 2.19
CA ALA A 255 -20.40 8.16 2.20
C ALA A 255 -20.16 9.67 2.01
N LYS A 256 -19.02 10.20 2.46
CA LYS A 256 -18.73 11.64 2.38
C LYS A 256 -18.29 12.02 0.97
N VAL A 257 -19.15 12.76 0.27
CA VAL A 257 -18.95 13.20 -1.13
C VAL A 257 -17.60 13.87 -1.35
N GLY A 258 -17.16 14.75 -0.44
CA GLY A 258 -15.88 15.46 -0.56
C GLY A 258 -14.66 14.54 -0.52
N ILE A 259 -14.68 13.49 0.29
CA ILE A 259 -13.59 12.51 0.36
C ILE A 259 -13.62 11.61 -0.87
N ARG A 260 -14.80 11.10 -1.24
CA ARG A 260 -15.00 10.31 -2.45
C ARG A 260 -14.48 11.01 -3.70
N ASN A 261 -14.88 12.28 -3.90
CA ASN A 261 -14.45 13.06 -5.06
C ASN A 261 -12.94 13.27 -5.07
N ARG A 262 -12.30 13.38 -3.91
CA ARG A 262 -10.85 13.51 -3.82
C ARG A 262 -10.13 12.22 -4.19
N ILE A 263 -10.55 11.09 -3.61
CA ILE A 263 -9.96 9.79 -3.95
C ILE A 263 -10.12 9.53 -5.45
N ILE A 264 -11.31 9.82 -6.01
CA ILE A 264 -11.55 9.75 -7.45
C ILE A 264 -10.62 10.70 -8.22
N GLY A 265 -10.41 11.92 -7.75
CA GLY A 265 -9.48 12.86 -8.35
C GLY A 265 -8.05 12.31 -8.43
N TRP A 266 -7.57 11.62 -7.39
CA TRP A 266 -6.26 10.95 -7.43
C TRP A 266 -6.20 9.87 -8.52
N LEU A 267 -7.29 9.12 -8.72
CA LEU A 267 -7.36 8.13 -9.82
C LEU A 267 -7.36 8.77 -11.22
N GLU A 268 -7.64 10.06 -11.30
CA GLU A 268 -7.64 10.86 -12.54
C GLU A 268 -6.32 11.64 -12.72
N GLY A 269 -5.33 11.42 -11.85
CA GLY A 269 -4.05 12.12 -11.89
C GLY A 269 -4.04 13.53 -11.28
N LYS A 270 -5.07 13.90 -10.50
CA LYS A 270 -5.23 15.25 -9.92
C LYS A 270 -4.59 15.41 -8.55
#